data_AF-A0A9W9ILQ2-F1
#
_entry.id   AF-A0A9W9ILQ2-F1
#
_cell.length_a   1.000
_cell.length_b   1.000
_cell.length_c   1.000
_cell.angle_alpha   90.00
_cell.angle_beta   90.00
_cell.angle_gamma   90.00
#
_symmetry.space_group_name_H-M   'P 1'
#
loop_
_entity.id
_entity.type
_entity.pdbx_description
1 polymer ?
#
loop_
_entity_poly.entity_id
_entity_poly.type
_entity_poly.pdbx_seq_one_letter_code
_entity_poly.pdbx_strand_id
1 'polypeptide(L)'
;MIDPHERFFSEGQGYFGPRETPATETHCDVWDWDQLRWIKVKGTAKLFPPGEDSETSVLAQFADYLSPEVRAITVDDDGLLTGVSTDPEEDELDRLGPGVDLSSYNGQRVAFKFNPLDMPRRLQISWKEMNLLSKLPLHPNIILFDRIVLEDVESRVIGFTTKYIPGGTLADPKRPFRFEWLRQLTQPVDFLNLELGIVHQDIAPRNLLVDPGTDEIILFDFDWAANGKEGLMDGRDDVSGVICTSYEIVTNDTHFTSIPHWERNKDMVQSIEWTCHRELDSDVSKSREFLNAWVAARTDKATEQYSNTPKRLTWPNLPTPPDYNVPFELGVTEEGETVWRTGGRSRRIALEKEQYCFRWVRPPQSRLMKKAQNSM
;
A
#
# COMPACT_ATOMS: atom_id res chain seq x y z
N MET A 1 -22.32 29.20 17.33
CA MET A 1 -21.78 28.58 18.55
C MET A 1 -22.53 27.28 18.71
N ILE A 2 -21.87 26.16 18.48
CA ILE A 2 -22.43 24.83 18.68
C ILE A 2 -22.68 24.65 20.18
N ASP A 3 -23.71 23.91 20.58
CA ASP A 3 -23.87 23.53 21.99
C ASP A 3 -22.57 22.85 22.46
N PRO A 4 -21.96 23.24 23.59
CA PRO A 4 -20.75 22.59 24.10
C PRO A 4 -20.86 21.07 24.22
N HIS A 5 -22.06 20.53 24.44
CA HIS A 5 -22.32 19.08 24.50
C HIS A 5 -22.43 18.42 23.11
N GLU A 6 -22.61 19.20 22.04
CA GLU A 6 -22.68 18.73 20.65
C GLU A 6 -21.40 19.05 19.87
N ARG A 7 -20.45 19.79 20.47
CA ARG A 7 -19.20 20.21 19.83
C ARG A 7 -18.24 19.05 19.55
N PHE A 8 -18.25 18.02 20.39
CA PHE A 8 -17.31 16.92 20.29
C PHE A 8 -18.02 15.61 19.96
N PHE A 9 -17.47 14.85 19.02
CA PHE A 9 -17.93 13.51 18.69
C PHE A 9 -16.79 12.52 18.86
N SER A 10 -17.00 11.44 19.61
CA SER A 10 -16.02 10.36 19.78
C SER A 10 -16.39 9.14 18.93
N GLU A 11 -15.42 8.52 18.27
CA GLU A 11 -15.61 7.20 17.62
C GLU A 11 -15.55 6.02 18.61
N GLY A 12 -15.28 6.32 19.89
CA GLY A 12 -15.13 5.35 20.96
C GLY A 12 -13.68 4.98 21.27
N GLN A 13 -13.53 4.10 22.26
CA GLN A 13 -12.24 3.81 22.89
C GLN A 13 -11.54 2.59 22.27
N GLY A 14 -10.28 2.76 21.88
CA GLY A 14 -9.34 1.69 21.59
C GLY A 14 -8.51 1.33 22.82
N TYR A 15 -8.42 0.05 23.18
CA TYR A 15 -7.67 -0.44 24.34
C TYR A 15 -6.47 -1.30 23.92
N PHE A 16 -5.30 -1.05 24.48
CA PHE A 16 -4.08 -1.82 24.26
C PHE A 16 -3.88 -2.89 25.35
N GLY A 17 -4.88 -3.76 25.51
CA GLY A 17 -4.90 -4.79 26.54
C GLY A 17 -6.31 -5.12 27.02
N PRO A 18 -6.46 -5.95 28.08
CA PRO A 18 -7.76 -6.21 28.69
C PRO A 18 -8.36 -4.89 29.21
N ARG A 19 -9.52 -4.51 28.68
CA ARG A 19 -10.20 -3.25 29.00
C ARG A 19 -10.66 -3.15 30.46
N GLU A 20 -10.74 -4.28 31.15
CA GLU A 20 -11.09 -4.38 32.57
C GLU A 20 -9.89 -4.03 33.48
N THR A 21 -8.68 -3.89 32.93
CA THR A 21 -7.48 -3.53 33.69
C THR A 21 -7.30 -2.01 33.69
N PRO A 22 -7.36 -1.33 34.85
CA PRO A 22 -7.33 0.14 34.92
C PRO A 22 -6.07 0.77 34.33
N ALA A 23 -4.94 0.06 34.35
CA ALA A 23 -3.67 0.54 33.80
C ALA A 23 -3.51 0.30 32.29
N THR A 24 -4.50 -0.31 31.62
CA THR A 24 -4.45 -0.54 30.18
C THR A 24 -4.44 0.79 29.45
N GLU A 25 -3.43 1.00 28.61
CA GLU A 25 -3.36 2.17 27.75
C GLU A 25 -4.54 2.19 26.77
N THR A 26 -5.05 3.38 26.51
CA THR A 26 -6.21 3.60 25.66
C THR A 26 -6.07 4.90 24.89
N HIS A 27 -6.67 4.92 23.71
CA HIS A 27 -6.84 6.12 22.91
C HIS A 27 -8.26 6.21 22.37
N CYS A 28 -8.72 7.44 22.16
CA CYS A 28 -9.99 7.75 21.52
C CYS A 28 -9.75 8.82 20.47
N ASP A 29 -10.37 8.69 19.30
CA ASP A 29 -10.36 9.74 18.30
C ASP A 29 -11.61 10.60 18.47
N VAL A 30 -11.40 11.90 18.71
CA VAL A 30 -12.46 12.86 18.98
C VAL A 30 -12.44 13.96 17.91
N TRP A 31 -13.58 14.15 17.25
CA TRP A 31 -13.81 15.21 16.29
C TRP A 31 -14.32 16.47 16.99
N ASP A 32 -13.63 17.60 16.77
CA ASP A 32 -14.07 18.93 17.19
C ASP A 32 -14.81 19.61 16.02
N TRP A 33 -16.13 19.74 16.12
CA TRP A 33 -16.97 20.35 15.09
C TRP A 33 -16.77 21.87 14.94
N ASP A 34 -16.23 22.54 15.96
CA ASP A 34 -15.98 23.98 15.91
C ASP A 34 -14.65 24.29 15.22
N GLN A 35 -13.62 23.49 15.52
CA GLN A 35 -12.28 23.64 14.93
C GLN A 35 -12.05 22.79 13.68
N LEU A 36 -13.02 21.93 13.32
CA LEU A 36 -13.02 21.04 12.16
C LEU A 36 -11.76 20.17 12.08
N ARG A 37 -11.42 19.47 13.19
CA ARG A 37 -10.26 18.59 13.26
C ARG A 37 -10.48 17.38 14.16
N TRP A 38 -9.80 16.29 13.83
CA TRP A 38 -9.60 15.14 14.73
C TRP A 38 -8.47 15.41 15.72
N ILE A 39 -8.71 15.04 16.98
CA ILE A 39 -7.72 15.04 18.05
C ILE A 39 -7.78 13.68 18.75
N LYS A 40 -6.65 12.98 18.78
CA LYS A 40 -6.52 11.72 19.50
C LYS A 40 -6.27 12.00 20.99
N VAL A 41 -7.09 11.44 21.87
CA VAL A 41 -6.98 11.58 23.33
C VAL A 41 -6.45 10.27 23.90
N LYS A 42 -5.33 10.31 24.60
CA LYS A 42 -4.64 9.13 25.16
C LYS A 42 -4.64 9.16 26.68
N GLY A 43 -4.79 7.99 27.28
CA GLY A 43 -4.76 7.82 28.73
C GLY A 43 -4.85 6.35 29.12
N THR A 44 -5.48 6.06 30.24
CA THR A 44 -5.66 4.71 30.76
C THR A 44 -7.15 4.34 30.86
N ALA A 45 -7.44 3.05 30.88
CA ALA A 45 -8.81 2.54 31.03
C ALA A 45 -9.47 2.95 32.36
N LYS A 46 -8.67 3.41 33.34
CA LYS A 46 -9.17 4.02 34.57
C LYS A 46 -9.89 5.35 34.30
N LEU A 47 -9.34 6.17 33.39
CA LEU A 47 -9.94 7.45 33.01
C LEU A 47 -11.00 7.27 31.92
N PHE A 48 -10.76 6.35 30.99
CA PHE A 48 -11.69 6.04 29.89
C PHE A 48 -12.26 4.62 30.07
N PRO A 49 -13.24 4.43 30.97
CA PRO A 49 -13.86 3.13 31.18
C PRO A 49 -14.77 2.74 30.01
N PRO A 50 -14.95 1.43 29.74
CA PRO A 50 -15.73 0.97 28.59
C PRO A 50 -17.19 1.44 28.63
N GLY A 51 -17.62 2.12 27.56
CA GLY A 51 -19.02 2.50 27.36
C GLY A 51 -19.40 3.86 27.95
N GLU A 52 -18.43 4.67 28.39
CA GLU A 52 -18.63 6.06 28.79
C GLU A 52 -17.79 7.00 27.90
N ASP A 53 -18.41 7.99 27.24
CA ASP A 53 -17.72 8.93 26.32
C ASP A 53 -16.96 10.06 27.07
N SER A 54 -16.20 9.68 28.08
CA SER A 54 -15.45 10.57 28.98
C SER A 54 -14.35 11.37 28.27
N GLU A 55 -13.82 10.86 27.15
CA GLU A 55 -12.82 11.51 26.30
C GLU A 55 -13.28 12.87 25.74
N THR A 56 -14.58 13.04 25.47
CA THR A 56 -15.14 14.30 24.97
C THR A 56 -15.04 15.40 26.02
N SER A 57 -15.35 15.05 27.27
CA SER A 57 -15.27 15.95 28.42
C SER A 57 -13.83 16.29 28.79
N VAL A 58 -12.90 15.35 28.59
CA VAL A 58 -11.46 15.59 28.77
C VAL A 58 -10.94 16.55 27.72
N LEU A 59 -11.23 16.31 26.42
CA LEU A 59 -10.76 17.19 25.35
C LEU A 59 -11.34 18.60 25.48
N ALA A 60 -12.60 18.75 25.88
CA ALA A 60 -13.26 20.04 26.05
C ALA A 60 -12.51 21.00 27.00
N GLN A 61 -11.77 20.47 27.98
CA GLN A 61 -10.99 21.29 28.92
C GLN A 61 -9.82 22.02 28.25
N PHE A 62 -9.28 21.42 27.18
CA PHE A 62 -8.04 21.88 26.54
C PHE A 62 -8.26 22.42 25.12
N ALA A 63 -9.33 22.02 24.42
CA ALA A 63 -9.53 22.25 23.00
C ALA A 63 -9.29 23.69 22.53
N ASP A 64 -9.75 24.68 23.29
CA ASP A 64 -9.62 26.11 22.96
C ASP A 64 -8.21 26.67 23.19
N TYR A 65 -7.37 25.93 23.92
CA TYR A 65 -5.99 26.29 24.24
C TYR A 65 -4.97 25.51 23.42
N LEU A 66 -5.39 24.44 22.72
CA LEU A 66 -4.51 23.63 21.89
C LEU A 66 -4.18 24.36 20.58
N SER A 67 -2.90 24.46 20.27
CA SER A 67 -2.44 24.94 18.95
C SER A 67 -3.13 24.15 17.83
N PRO A 68 -3.50 24.78 16.68
CA PRO A 68 -4.06 24.08 15.52
C PRO A 68 -3.21 22.90 15.00
N GLU A 69 -1.92 22.90 15.31
CA GLU A 69 -0.98 21.85 14.89
C GLU A 69 -1.05 20.59 15.77
N VAL A 70 -1.67 20.65 16.95
CA VAL A 70 -1.81 19.50 17.85
C VAL A 70 -2.77 18.47 17.24
N ARG A 71 -2.32 17.21 17.22
CA ARG A 71 -3.02 16.04 16.67
C ARG A 71 -3.34 14.99 17.73
N ALA A 72 -2.56 14.92 18.80
CA ALA A 72 -2.88 14.08 19.95
C ALA A 72 -2.57 14.78 21.28
N ILE A 73 -3.30 14.39 22.31
CA ILE A 73 -3.06 14.76 23.69
C ILE A 73 -2.94 13.49 24.54
N THR A 74 -2.07 13.54 25.55
CA THR A 74 -1.96 12.49 26.58
C THR A 74 -2.37 13.10 27.91
N VAL A 75 -3.21 12.38 28.64
CA VAL A 75 -3.68 12.76 29.97
C VAL A 75 -3.36 11.68 31.00
N ASP A 76 -3.14 12.09 32.24
CA ASP A 76 -3.04 11.16 33.37
C ASP A 76 -4.42 10.71 33.88
N ASP A 77 -4.44 9.85 34.90
CA ASP A 77 -5.66 9.33 35.51
C ASP A 77 -6.56 10.41 36.15
N ASP A 78 -6.03 11.63 36.38
CA ASP A 78 -6.78 12.76 36.91
C ASP A 78 -7.33 13.66 35.78
N GLY A 79 -7.12 13.27 34.52
CA GLY A 79 -7.55 14.01 33.33
C GLY A 79 -6.68 15.22 33.02
N LEU A 80 -5.50 15.34 33.64
CA LEU A 80 -4.58 16.44 33.41
C LEU A 80 -3.68 16.17 32.22
N LEU A 81 -3.46 17.20 31.40
CA LEU A 81 -2.61 17.13 30.22
C LEU A 81 -1.14 16.87 30.62
N THR A 82 -0.62 15.70 30.26
CA THR A 82 0.78 15.30 30.50
C THR A 82 1.62 15.38 29.23
N GLY A 83 1.00 15.41 28.05
CA GLY A 83 1.70 15.54 26.78
C GLY A 83 0.82 16.05 25.66
N VAL A 84 1.44 16.69 24.67
CA VAL A 84 0.82 17.05 23.39
C VAL A 84 1.71 16.56 22.26
N SER A 85 1.08 16.10 21.19
CA SER A 85 1.75 15.69 19.96
C SER A 85 1.22 16.53 18.81
N THR A 86 2.12 17.17 18.07
CA THR A 86 1.84 17.78 16.76
C THR A 86 2.14 16.81 15.62
N ASP A 87 2.48 15.58 15.95
CA ASP A 87 2.96 14.56 15.04
C ASP A 87 1.76 13.85 14.39
N PRO A 88 1.55 13.99 13.06
CA PRO A 88 0.55 13.18 12.36
C PRO A 88 0.97 11.69 12.26
N GLU A 89 2.21 11.32 12.63
CA GLU A 89 2.81 9.99 12.45
C GLU A 89 2.37 8.91 13.47
N GLU A 90 1.29 9.10 14.23
CA GLU A 90 0.81 7.97 15.06
C GLU A 90 0.28 6.78 14.25
N ASP A 91 0.18 6.96 12.94
CA ASP A 91 -0.18 5.94 11.97
C ASP A 91 0.98 5.54 11.03
N GLU A 92 2.18 6.15 11.05
CA GLU A 92 3.36 5.73 10.24
C GLU A 92 4.39 5.02 11.16
N LEU A 93 4.48 3.70 11.05
CA LEU A 93 5.36 2.87 11.88
C LEU A 93 6.76 2.65 11.29
N ASP A 94 6.86 2.52 9.96
CA ASP A 94 8.12 2.29 9.24
C ASP A 94 7.95 2.60 7.74
N ARG A 95 9.04 2.54 6.97
CA ARG A 95 9.03 2.72 5.52
C ARG A 95 9.45 1.44 4.82
N LEU A 96 8.51 0.84 4.11
CA LEU A 96 8.73 -0.42 3.39
C LEU A 96 9.40 -0.20 2.03
N GLY A 97 9.21 0.98 1.43
CA GLY A 97 9.85 1.34 0.16
C GLY A 97 9.39 2.69 -0.40
N PRO A 98 9.82 3.02 -1.64
CA PRO A 98 9.41 4.26 -2.28
C PRO A 98 7.88 4.36 -2.46
N GLY A 99 7.25 5.21 -1.64
CA GLY A 99 5.82 5.44 -1.70
C GLY A 99 5.00 4.35 -1.01
N VAL A 100 5.64 3.53 -0.17
CA VAL A 100 4.98 2.51 0.63
C VAL A 100 5.44 2.61 2.07
N ASP A 101 4.51 2.93 2.96
CA ASP A 101 4.76 3.12 4.37
C ASP A 101 4.06 1.98 5.14
N LEU A 102 4.71 1.47 6.18
CA LEU A 102 4.06 0.60 7.16
C LEU A 102 3.27 1.50 8.09
N SER A 103 1.97 1.26 8.17
CA SER A 103 1.08 2.06 8.97
C SER A 103 0.29 1.24 9.97
N SER A 104 -0.28 1.89 10.97
CA SER A 104 -1.30 1.30 11.84
C SER A 104 -2.52 2.18 11.96
N TYR A 105 -3.70 1.58 11.93
CA TYR A 105 -4.94 2.23 12.35
C TYR A 105 -5.77 1.19 13.11
N ASN A 106 -6.47 1.60 14.17
CA ASN A 106 -7.28 0.71 15.03
C ASN A 106 -6.53 -0.56 15.50
N GLY A 107 -5.22 -0.43 15.75
CA GLY A 107 -4.34 -1.54 16.14
C GLY A 107 -3.98 -2.53 15.01
N GLN A 108 -4.52 -2.38 13.81
CA GLN A 108 -4.18 -3.20 12.65
C GLN A 108 -3.00 -2.59 11.88
N ARG A 109 -1.99 -3.41 11.56
CA ARG A 109 -0.88 -3.01 10.69
C ARG A 109 -1.26 -3.18 9.21
N VAL A 110 -0.94 -2.18 8.40
CA VAL A 110 -1.22 -2.14 6.96
C VAL A 110 -0.04 -1.58 6.19
N ALA A 111 0.08 -1.96 4.92
CA ALA A 111 0.99 -1.30 3.99
C ALA A 111 0.22 -0.19 3.29
N PHE A 112 0.52 1.06 3.60
CA PHE A 112 -0.06 2.22 2.94
C PHE A 112 0.74 2.55 1.69
N LYS A 113 0.09 2.41 0.53
CA LYS A 113 0.63 2.81 -0.77
C LYS A 113 0.17 4.24 -1.09
N PHE A 114 1.12 5.16 -1.05
CA PHE A 114 0.93 6.58 -1.35
C PHE A 114 1.17 6.87 -2.84
N ASN A 115 0.34 7.77 -3.40
CA ASN A 115 0.47 8.18 -4.79
C ASN A 115 1.12 9.57 -4.92
N PRO A 116 2.37 9.68 -5.42
CA PRO A 116 3.00 10.99 -5.59
C PRO A 116 2.28 11.79 -6.68
N LEU A 117 1.56 12.83 -6.25
CA LEU A 117 0.67 13.67 -7.05
C LEU A 117 1.34 14.41 -8.23
N ASP A 118 2.66 14.34 -8.39
CA ASP A 118 3.41 15.05 -9.45
C ASP A 118 3.83 14.16 -10.64
N MET A 119 3.50 12.86 -10.64
CA MET A 119 3.91 11.93 -11.69
C MET A 119 2.70 11.28 -12.37
N PRO A 120 2.21 11.79 -13.53
CA PRO A 120 1.02 11.27 -14.21
C PRO A 120 1.04 9.76 -14.45
N ARG A 121 2.23 9.21 -14.74
CA ARG A 121 2.43 7.76 -14.89
C ARG A 121 2.19 6.99 -13.59
N ARG A 122 2.68 7.51 -12.44
CA ARG A 122 2.47 6.87 -11.12
C ARG A 122 1.00 6.91 -10.72
N LEU A 123 0.32 8.02 -11.01
CA LEU A 123 -1.12 8.14 -10.78
C LEU A 123 -1.91 7.09 -11.57
N GLN A 124 -1.58 6.87 -12.84
CA GLN A 124 -2.17 5.80 -13.64
C GLN A 124 -1.88 4.40 -13.09
N ILE A 125 -0.63 4.13 -12.70
CA ILE A 125 -0.21 2.85 -12.12
C ILE A 125 -1.02 2.56 -10.84
N SER A 126 -1.02 3.47 -9.87
CA SER A 126 -1.74 3.30 -8.61
C SER A 126 -3.25 3.21 -8.81
N TRP A 127 -3.83 3.96 -9.76
CA TRP A 127 -5.25 3.86 -10.08
C TRP A 127 -5.63 2.47 -10.59
N LYS A 128 -4.80 1.90 -11.48
CA LYS A 128 -4.99 0.55 -12.02
C LYS A 128 -4.83 -0.50 -10.94
N GLU A 129 -3.76 -0.43 -10.16
CA GLU A 129 -3.51 -1.38 -9.07
C GLU A 129 -4.65 -1.36 -8.04
N MET A 130 -5.04 -0.17 -7.56
CA MET A 130 -6.14 -0.01 -6.61
C MET A 130 -7.44 -0.62 -7.14
N ASN A 131 -7.83 -0.29 -8.39
CA ASN A 131 -9.06 -0.80 -8.99
C ASN A 131 -9.02 -2.29 -9.27
N LEU A 132 -7.85 -2.83 -9.58
CA LEU A 132 -7.64 -4.25 -9.78
C LEU A 132 -7.80 -4.98 -8.45
N LEU A 133 -6.99 -4.64 -7.44
CA LEU A 133 -6.99 -5.30 -6.13
C LEU A 133 -8.35 -5.20 -5.44
N SER A 134 -9.04 -4.06 -5.55
CA SER A 134 -10.37 -3.89 -4.94
C SER A 134 -11.48 -4.73 -5.58
N LYS A 135 -11.25 -5.29 -6.77
CA LYS A 135 -12.22 -6.09 -7.54
C LYS A 135 -11.79 -7.53 -7.74
N LEU A 136 -10.56 -7.90 -7.37
CA LEU A 136 -10.10 -9.26 -7.44
C LEU A 136 -10.95 -10.16 -6.52
N PRO A 137 -11.43 -11.30 -7.00
CA PRO A 137 -11.97 -12.32 -6.12
C PRO A 137 -10.89 -12.75 -5.11
N LEU A 138 -11.32 -13.08 -3.89
CA LEU A 138 -10.40 -13.54 -2.85
C LEU A 138 -9.63 -14.78 -3.32
N HIS A 139 -8.30 -14.71 -3.18
CA HIS A 139 -7.39 -15.80 -3.48
C HIS A 139 -6.36 -15.92 -2.34
N PRO A 140 -6.09 -17.11 -1.78
CA PRO A 140 -5.24 -17.27 -0.60
C PRO A 140 -3.81 -16.75 -0.82
N ASN A 141 -3.27 -16.90 -2.03
CA ASN A 141 -1.91 -16.47 -2.37
C ASN A 141 -1.82 -15.10 -3.07
N ILE A 142 -2.82 -14.23 -2.94
CA ILE A 142 -2.78 -12.83 -3.46
C ILE A 142 -3.02 -11.86 -2.32
N ILE A 143 -2.29 -10.75 -2.31
CA ILE A 143 -2.42 -9.71 -1.29
C ILE A 143 -3.83 -9.12 -1.24
N LEU A 144 -4.34 -8.93 -0.02
CA LEU A 144 -5.68 -8.41 0.19
C LEU A 144 -5.69 -6.86 0.17
N PHE A 145 -6.56 -6.31 -0.67
CA PHE A 145 -6.95 -4.89 -0.61
C PHE A 145 -7.68 -4.61 0.70
N ASP A 146 -7.32 -3.51 1.38
CA ASP A 146 -7.93 -3.14 2.64
C ASP A 146 -8.87 -1.93 2.47
N ARG A 147 -8.34 -0.73 2.19
CA ARG A 147 -9.18 0.46 2.00
C ARG A 147 -8.55 1.53 1.12
N ILE A 148 -9.37 2.49 0.71
CA ILE A 148 -8.94 3.75 0.11
C ILE A 148 -8.69 4.75 1.24
N VAL A 149 -7.62 5.55 1.11
CA VAL A 149 -7.26 6.62 2.05
C VAL A 149 -7.60 7.96 1.42
N LEU A 150 -8.42 8.74 2.12
CA LEU A 150 -8.87 10.06 1.71
C LEU A 150 -8.20 11.13 2.58
N GLU A 151 -7.96 12.32 2.03
CA GLU A 151 -7.61 13.49 2.83
C GLU A 151 -8.86 14.20 3.38
N ASP A 152 -8.73 14.82 4.55
CA ASP A 152 -9.87 15.26 5.35
C ASP A 152 -10.61 16.50 4.83
N VAL A 153 -10.02 17.30 3.93
CA VAL A 153 -10.57 18.62 3.56
C VAL A 153 -11.51 18.53 2.37
N GLU A 154 -11.06 17.94 1.27
CA GLU A 154 -11.84 17.79 0.03
C GLU A 154 -12.10 16.32 -0.32
N SER A 155 -11.78 15.40 0.59
CA SER A 155 -11.95 13.95 0.37
C SER A 155 -11.23 13.44 -0.88
N ARG A 156 -10.10 14.04 -1.24
CA ARG A 156 -9.26 13.56 -2.35
C ARG A 156 -8.60 12.23 -1.98
N VAL A 157 -8.53 11.31 -2.94
CA VAL A 157 -7.81 10.04 -2.77
C VAL A 157 -6.30 10.31 -2.68
N ILE A 158 -5.70 9.99 -1.54
CA ILE A 158 -4.24 10.09 -1.33
C ILE A 158 -3.55 8.77 -1.73
N GLY A 159 -4.22 7.64 -1.49
CA GLY A 159 -3.66 6.32 -1.70
C GLY A 159 -4.62 5.23 -1.26
N PHE A 160 -4.07 4.05 -1.01
CA PHE A 160 -4.83 2.90 -0.51
C PHE A 160 -3.94 2.03 0.36
N THR A 161 -4.55 1.14 1.14
CA THR A 161 -3.85 0.20 2.00
C THR A 161 -4.06 -1.24 1.54
N THR A 162 -3.07 -2.07 1.82
CA THR A 162 -3.20 -3.53 1.78
C THR A 162 -2.87 -4.12 3.14
N LYS A 163 -3.29 -5.38 3.38
CA LYS A 163 -2.89 -6.11 4.58
C LYS A 163 -1.36 -6.18 4.67
N TYR A 164 -0.78 -5.82 5.82
CA TYR A 164 0.64 -6.02 6.05
C TYR A 164 0.96 -7.48 6.38
N ILE A 165 1.99 -8.04 5.73
CA ILE A 165 2.48 -9.39 5.98
C ILE A 165 3.91 -9.29 6.54
N PRO A 166 4.15 -9.67 7.82
CA PRO A 166 5.42 -9.40 8.48
C PRO A 166 6.55 -10.37 8.11
N GLY A 167 6.25 -11.47 7.41
CA GLY A 167 7.25 -12.51 7.15
C GLY A 167 8.30 -12.13 6.11
N GLY A 168 8.21 -10.97 5.46
CA GLY A 168 9.19 -10.49 4.49
C GLY A 168 9.15 -11.26 3.17
N THR A 169 10.07 -10.92 2.26
CA THR A 169 10.05 -11.42 0.87
C THR A 169 11.02 -12.57 0.64
N LEU A 170 10.84 -13.29 -0.47
CA LEU A 170 11.78 -14.33 -0.93
C LEU A 170 13.07 -13.77 -1.52
N ALA A 171 13.20 -12.44 -1.65
CA ALA A 171 14.45 -11.78 -2.05
C ALA A 171 15.56 -11.90 -0.98
N ASP A 172 15.22 -12.22 0.27
CA ASP A 172 16.23 -12.57 1.28
C ASP A 172 16.88 -13.92 0.91
N PRO A 173 18.18 -13.95 0.54
CA PRO A 173 18.85 -15.19 0.12
C PRO A 173 19.05 -16.16 1.28
N LYS A 174 18.92 -15.72 2.54
CA LYS A 174 19.12 -16.57 3.73
C LYS A 174 17.90 -17.42 4.06
N ARG A 175 16.74 -17.06 3.53
CA ARG A 175 15.49 -17.78 3.80
C ARG A 175 15.46 -19.10 3.01
N PRO A 176 15.09 -20.25 3.59
CA PRO A 176 14.95 -21.48 2.82
C PRO A 176 13.84 -21.34 1.78
N PHE A 177 13.90 -22.10 0.69
CA PHE A 177 12.83 -22.16 -0.30
C PHE A 177 12.17 -23.53 -0.31
N ARG A 178 10.84 -23.53 -0.37
CA ARG A 178 10.03 -24.75 -0.30
C ARG A 178 9.40 -25.07 -1.64
N PHE A 179 9.37 -26.35 -1.99
CA PHE A 179 8.68 -26.80 -3.20
C PHE A 179 7.19 -26.49 -3.18
N GLU A 180 6.55 -26.51 -2.01
CA GLU A 180 5.14 -26.12 -1.91
C GLU A 180 4.92 -24.65 -2.26
N TRP A 181 5.86 -23.76 -1.95
CA TRP A 181 5.77 -22.35 -2.34
C TRP A 181 5.84 -22.17 -3.86
N LEU A 182 6.64 -22.99 -4.55
CA LEU A 182 6.63 -23.02 -6.01
C LEU A 182 5.26 -23.46 -6.55
N ARG A 183 4.65 -24.49 -5.97
CA ARG A 183 3.30 -24.93 -6.37
C ARG A 183 2.27 -23.85 -6.11
N GLN A 184 2.29 -23.24 -4.93
CA GLN A 184 1.45 -22.11 -4.58
C GLN A 184 1.64 -20.92 -5.51
N LEU A 185 2.83 -20.69 -6.09
CA LEU A 185 3.06 -19.57 -7.00
C LEU A 185 2.34 -19.77 -8.33
N THR A 186 2.30 -21.01 -8.82
CA THR A 186 1.63 -21.31 -10.08
C THR A 186 0.11 -21.13 -10.02
N GLN A 187 -0.51 -21.27 -8.85
CA GLN A 187 -1.96 -21.16 -8.64
C GLN A 187 -2.52 -19.75 -8.89
N PRO A 188 -2.05 -18.66 -8.25
CA PRO A 188 -2.50 -17.31 -8.54
C PRO A 188 -2.16 -16.90 -9.97
N VAL A 189 -1.06 -17.40 -10.54
CA VAL A 189 -0.71 -17.13 -11.95
C VAL A 189 -1.71 -17.78 -12.91
N ASP A 190 -2.09 -19.04 -12.68
CA ASP A 190 -3.17 -19.69 -13.42
C ASP A 190 -4.49 -18.94 -13.27
N PHE A 191 -4.86 -18.60 -12.04
CA PHE A 191 -6.09 -17.86 -11.74
C PHE A 191 -6.14 -16.51 -12.47
N LEU A 192 -5.10 -15.69 -12.35
CA LEU A 192 -5.02 -14.37 -12.99
C LEU A 192 -5.05 -14.51 -14.52
N ASN A 193 -4.15 -15.33 -15.07
CA ASN A 193 -3.97 -15.42 -16.53
C ASN A 193 -5.13 -16.10 -17.23
N LEU A 194 -5.57 -17.27 -16.73
CA LEU A 194 -6.51 -18.14 -17.42
C LEU A 194 -7.97 -17.81 -17.07
N GLU A 195 -8.25 -17.39 -15.83
CA GLU A 195 -9.63 -17.09 -15.42
C GLU A 195 -10.01 -15.61 -15.54
N LEU A 196 -9.08 -14.69 -15.33
CA LEU A 196 -9.38 -13.26 -15.33
C LEU A 196 -8.79 -12.50 -16.52
N GLY A 197 -7.86 -13.11 -17.27
CA GLY A 197 -7.14 -12.45 -18.35
C GLY A 197 -6.20 -11.35 -17.85
N ILE A 198 -5.74 -11.44 -16.59
CA ILE A 198 -4.82 -10.51 -15.95
C ILE A 198 -3.40 -11.09 -16.02
N VAL A 199 -2.42 -10.25 -16.37
CA VAL A 199 -1.00 -10.61 -16.37
C VAL A 199 -0.29 -9.71 -15.38
N HIS A 200 0.43 -10.27 -14.40
CA HIS A 200 1.11 -9.50 -13.36
C HIS A 200 2.32 -8.73 -13.89
N GLN A 201 3.07 -9.29 -14.83
CA GLN A 201 4.22 -8.68 -15.53
C GLN A 201 5.45 -8.36 -14.67
N ASP A 202 5.44 -8.72 -13.37
CA ASP A 202 6.57 -8.49 -12.47
C ASP A 202 6.66 -9.55 -11.37
N ILE A 203 6.48 -10.82 -11.75
CA ILE A 203 6.74 -11.95 -10.86
C ILE A 203 8.25 -12.02 -10.63
N ALA A 204 8.64 -11.80 -9.37
CA ALA A 204 10.03 -11.75 -8.92
C ALA A 204 10.12 -12.09 -7.42
N PRO A 205 11.27 -12.50 -6.88
CA PRO A 205 11.40 -12.89 -5.48
C PRO A 205 11.03 -11.76 -4.50
N ARG A 206 11.27 -10.50 -4.89
CA ARG A 206 10.90 -9.31 -4.13
C ARG A 206 9.38 -9.09 -4.00
N ASN A 207 8.61 -9.68 -4.91
CA ASN A 207 7.14 -9.55 -4.98
C ASN A 207 6.42 -10.79 -4.42
N LEU A 208 7.14 -11.65 -3.70
CA LEU A 208 6.62 -12.84 -3.02
C LEU A 208 6.89 -12.73 -1.53
N LEU A 209 5.84 -12.51 -0.75
CA LEU A 209 5.88 -12.51 0.71
C LEU A 209 5.67 -13.94 1.23
N VAL A 210 6.16 -14.23 2.42
CA VAL A 210 5.78 -15.43 3.18
C VAL A 210 4.94 -15.00 4.37
N ASP A 211 3.71 -15.49 4.50
CA ASP A 211 2.89 -15.24 5.69
C ASP A 211 3.37 -16.17 6.82
N PRO A 212 3.92 -15.64 7.94
CA PRO A 212 4.40 -16.50 9.02
C PRO A 212 3.28 -17.22 9.79
N GLY A 213 2.02 -16.77 9.66
CA GLY A 213 0.87 -17.40 10.29
C GLY A 213 0.38 -18.65 9.56
N THR A 214 0.47 -18.66 8.22
CA THR A 214 0.01 -19.78 7.38
C THR A 214 1.14 -20.57 6.73
N ASP A 215 2.36 -19.99 6.69
CA ASP A 215 3.53 -20.53 6.00
C ASP A 215 3.31 -20.65 4.48
N GLU A 216 2.45 -19.79 3.94
CA GLU A 216 2.10 -19.71 2.53
C GLU A 216 2.71 -18.47 1.88
N ILE A 217 2.94 -18.54 0.58
CA ILE A 217 3.37 -17.35 -0.17
C ILE A 217 2.19 -16.47 -0.56
N ILE A 218 2.45 -15.15 -0.57
CA ILE A 218 1.51 -14.12 -1.01
C ILE A 218 2.15 -13.31 -2.14
N LEU A 219 1.54 -13.33 -3.33
CA LEU A 219 1.90 -12.47 -4.45
C LEU A 219 1.35 -11.06 -4.20
N PHE A 220 2.21 -10.06 -4.33
CA PHE A 220 1.85 -8.65 -4.18
C PHE A 220 2.55 -7.79 -5.23
N ASP A 221 2.22 -6.49 -5.22
CA ASP A 221 2.78 -5.45 -6.09
C ASP A 221 2.33 -5.53 -7.55
N PHE A 222 1.08 -5.16 -7.79
CA PHE A 222 0.42 -5.23 -9.09
C PHE A 222 0.58 -3.93 -9.92
N ASP A 223 1.61 -3.12 -9.63
CA ASP A 223 1.94 -1.87 -10.31
C ASP A 223 1.98 -2.01 -11.84
N TRP A 224 2.49 -3.16 -12.31
CA TRP A 224 2.66 -3.46 -13.73
C TRP A 224 1.57 -4.35 -14.30
N ALA A 225 0.51 -4.66 -13.56
CA ALA A 225 -0.48 -5.61 -14.04
C ALA A 225 -1.20 -5.12 -15.31
N ALA A 226 -1.33 -6.00 -16.29
CA ALA A 226 -2.12 -5.80 -17.49
C ALA A 226 -3.50 -6.46 -17.36
N ASN A 227 -4.48 -5.85 -18.02
CA ASN A 227 -5.82 -6.41 -18.17
C ASN A 227 -6.06 -6.75 -19.65
N GLY A 228 -5.89 -8.02 -19.99
CA GLY A 228 -5.73 -8.53 -21.35
C GLY A 228 -4.68 -7.73 -22.13
N LYS A 229 -5.07 -7.06 -23.23
CA LYS A 229 -4.13 -6.25 -24.02
C LYS A 229 -3.79 -4.89 -23.40
N GLU A 230 -4.60 -4.40 -22.47
CA GLU A 230 -4.39 -3.08 -21.90
C GLU A 230 -3.24 -3.11 -20.88
N GLY A 231 -2.19 -2.33 -21.13
CA GLY A 231 -1.00 -2.29 -20.28
C GLY A 231 -0.03 -3.45 -20.48
N LEU A 232 -0.34 -4.40 -21.37
CA LEU A 232 0.54 -5.52 -21.69
C LEU A 232 1.81 -5.01 -22.39
N MET A 233 2.96 -5.36 -21.84
CA MET A 233 4.28 -5.04 -22.36
C MET A 233 4.87 -6.26 -23.05
N ASP A 234 5.60 -6.02 -24.13
CA ASP A 234 6.24 -7.08 -24.90
C ASP A 234 7.28 -7.83 -24.05
N GLY A 235 7.28 -9.17 -24.09
CA GLY A 235 8.21 -10.00 -23.29
C GLY A 235 7.94 -10.07 -21.78
N ARG A 236 6.84 -9.49 -21.28
CA ARG A 236 6.45 -9.57 -19.84
C ARG A 236 5.34 -10.59 -19.58
N ASP A 237 5.56 -11.84 -19.97
CA ASP A 237 4.64 -12.91 -19.61
C ASP A 237 4.95 -13.51 -18.23
N ASP A 238 3.90 -13.86 -17.49
CA ASP A 238 4.01 -14.39 -16.12
C ASP A 238 4.65 -15.79 -16.08
N VAL A 239 4.54 -16.58 -17.15
CA VAL A 239 5.11 -17.94 -17.20
C VAL A 239 6.64 -17.84 -17.20
N SER A 240 7.21 -17.02 -18.07
CA SER A 240 8.63 -16.68 -18.06
C SER A 240 9.03 -16.05 -16.72
N GLY A 241 8.17 -15.20 -16.14
CA GLY A 241 8.35 -14.62 -14.81
C GLY A 241 8.53 -15.66 -13.70
N VAL A 242 7.66 -16.68 -13.64
CA VAL A 242 7.75 -17.79 -12.67
C VAL A 242 9.04 -18.59 -12.86
N ILE A 243 9.41 -18.91 -14.10
CA ILE A 243 10.63 -19.69 -14.41
C ILE A 243 11.88 -18.92 -13.97
N CYS A 244 11.99 -17.64 -14.34
CA CYS A 244 13.12 -16.80 -13.97
C CYS A 244 13.19 -16.59 -12.45
N THR A 245 12.05 -16.37 -11.80
CA THR A 245 11.96 -16.22 -10.34
C THR A 245 12.42 -17.48 -9.62
N SER A 246 12.02 -18.65 -10.11
CA SER A 246 12.41 -19.94 -9.54
C SER A 246 13.91 -20.17 -9.67
N TYR A 247 14.49 -19.81 -10.83
CA TYR A 247 15.94 -19.83 -11.03
C TYR A 247 16.64 -18.90 -10.04
N GLU A 248 16.26 -17.62 -10.01
CA GLU A 248 16.87 -16.60 -9.14
C GLU A 248 16.85 -17.02 -7.67
N ILE A 249 15.74 -17.61 -7.20
CA ILE A 249 15.62 -18.13 -5.84
C ILE A 249 16.57 -19.29 -5.59
N VAL A 250 16.61 -20.29 -6.48
CA VAL A 250 17.40 -21.52 -6.26
C VAL A 250 18.90 -21.25 -6.37
N THR A 251 19.31 -20.40 -7.31
CA THR A 251 20.72 -20.15 -7.63
C THR A 251 21.28 -18.89 -6.98
N ASN A 252 20.43 -18.02 -6.41
CA ASN A 252 20.81 -16.66 -5.99
C ASN A 252 21.48 -15.84 -7.12
N ASP A 253 21.28 -16.23 -8.38
CA ASP A 253 21.81 -15.55 -9.55
C ASP A 253 20.75 -14.63 -10.18
N THR A 254 21.03 -13.32 -10.11
CA THR A 254 20.15 -12.27 -10.64
C THR A 254 20.50 -11.85 -12.07
N HIS A 255 21.34 -12.61 -12.79
CA HIS A 255 21.79 -12.25 -14.14
C HIS A 255 20.61 -12.00 -15.09
N PHE A 256 19.60 -12.87 -15.08
CA PHE A 256 18.41 -12.72 -15.94
C PHE A 256 17.55 -11.49 -15.61
N THR A 257 17.68 -10.95 -14.40
CA THR A 257 17.00 -9.72 -13.94
C THR A 257 17.61 -8.48 -14.58
N SER A 258 18.89 -8.55 -15.00
CA SER A 258 19.58 -7.47 -15.72
C SER A 258 19.30 -7.48 -17.24
N ILE A 259 18.79 -8.58 -17.78
CA ILE A 259 18.43 -8.69 -19.19
C ILE A 259 17.11 -7.96 -19.42
N PRO A 260 17.03 -7.08 -20.43
CA PRO A 260 15.79 -6.41 -20.75
C PRO A 260 14.65 -7.40 -21.02
N HIS A 261 13.46 -7.07 -20.53
CA HIS A 261 12.30 -7.97 -20.60
C HIS A 261 11.90 -8.36 -22.03
N TRP A 262 12.13 -7.50 -23.03
CA TRP A 262 11.89 -7.79 -24.45
C TRP A 262 12.93 -8.75 -25.08
N GLU A 263 14.06 -9.00 -24.42
CA GLU A 263 15.09 -9.97 -24.84
C GLU A 263 14.99 -11.29 -24.05
N ARG A 264 14.33 -11.26 -22.90
CA ARG A 264 14.20 -12.40 -22.00
C ARG A 264 13.19 -13.41 -22.55
N ASN A 265 13.57 -14.68 -22.57
CA ASN A 265 12.65 -15.77 -22.86
C ASN A 265 12.87 -16.96 -21.92
N LYS A 266 11.85 -17.80 -21.77
CA LYS A 266 11.90 -19.00 -20.92
C LYS A 266 12.98 -20.00 -21.31
N ASP A 267 13.32 -20.09 -22.60
CA ASP A 267 14.28 -21.09 -23.11
C ASP A 267 15.71 -20.80 -22.63
N MET A 268 16.03 -19.54 -22.36
CA MET A 268 17.31 -19.12 -21.76
C MET A 268 17.55 -19.72 -20.37
N VAL A 269 16.48 -19.96 -19.60
CA VAL A 269 16.57 -20.47 -18.22
C VAL A 269 16.32 -21.98 -18.15
N GLN A 270 15.45 -22.52 -19.02
CA GLN A 270 15.13 -23.95 -19.02
C GLN A 270 16.29 -24.82 -19.55
N SER A 271 17.15 -24.27 -20.41
CA SER A 271 18.25 -25.01 -21.05
C SER A 271 19.54 -25.09 -20.22
N ILE A 272 19.66 -24.29 -19.16
CA ILE A 272 20.86 -24.24 -18.32
C ILE A 272 20.74 -25.14 -17.08
N GLU A 273 21.89 -25.51 -16.52
CA GLU A 273 21.97 -26.21 -15.25
C GLU A 273 21.71 -25.24 -14.08
N TRP A 274 20.97 -25.69 -13.06
CA TRP A 274 20.61 -24.86 -11.91
C TRP A 274 21.52 -25.25 -10.74
N THR A 275 22.59 -24.49 -10.52
CA THR A 275 23.47 -24.72 -9.37
C THR A 275 22.78 -24.21 -8.10
N CYS A 276 22.49 -25.11 -7.17
CA CYS A 276 21.77 -24.77 -5.95
C CYS A 276 22.66 -23.98 -4.98
N HIS A 277 22.25 -22.77 -4.65
CA HIS A 277 22.95 -21.88 -3.69
C HIS A 277 22.07 -21.46 -2.51
N ARG A 278 20.90 -22.09 -2.37
CA ARG A 278 19.91 -21.83 -1.33
C ARG A 278 19.52 -23.13 -0.64
N GLU A 279 19.11 -23.04 0.62
CA GLU A 279 18.54 -24.19 1.33
C GLU A 279 17.17 -24.54 0.73
N LEU A 280 17.00 -25.80 0.33
CA LEU A 280 15.76 -26.32 -0.26
C LEU A 280 15.23 -27.49 0.58
N ASP A 281 13.91 -27.61 0.65
CA ASP A 281 13.22 -28.76 1.25
C ASP A 281 13.17 -30.00 0.34
N SER A 282 13.64 -29.86 -0.90
CA SER A 282 13.60 -30.91 -1.92
C SER A 282 14.62 -30.66 -3.03
N ASP A 283 14.85 -31.69 -3.85
CA ASP A 283 15.79 -31.63 -4.96
C ASP A 283 15.35 -30.65 -6.05
N VAL A 284 16.33 -29.96 -6.65
CA VAL A 284 16.09 -29.01 -7.75
C VAL A 284 15.38 -29.68 -8.93
N SER A 285 15.67 -30.95 -9.21
CA SER A 285 15.03 -31.73 -10.28
C SER A 285 13.52 -31.80 -10.10
N LYS A 286 13.03 -31.94 -8.86
CA LYS A 286 11.60 -31.95 -8.56
C LYS A 286 10.93 -30.62 -8.94
N SER A 287 11.59 -29.50 -8.63
CA SER A 287 11.12 -28.17 -9.03
C SER A 287 11.10 -28.01 -10.55
N ARG A 288 12.14 -28.48 -11.23
CA ARG A 288 12.23 -28.42 -12.70
C ARG A 288 11.19 -29.28 -13.41
N GLU A 289 11.00 -30.52 -12.95
CA GLU A 289 9.98 -31.43 -13.48
C GLU A 289 8.58 -30.82 -13.35
N PHE A 290 8.26 -30.25 -12.18
CA PHE A 290 6.99 -29.57 -11.95
C PHE A 290 6.81 -28.37 -12.88
N LEU A 291 7.81 -27.48 -12.99
CA LEU A 291 7.75 -26.32 -13.88
C LEU A 291 7.56 -26.74 -15.34
N ASN A 292 8.30 -27.74 -15.81
CA ASN A 292 8.18 -28.23 -17.18
C ASN A 292 6.79 -28.80 -17.46
N ALA A 293 6.23 -29.59 -16.53
CA ALA A 293 4.88 -30.12 -16.65
C ALA A 293 3.82 -29.00 -16.66
N TRP A 294 3.97 -28.00 -15.79
CA TRP A 294 3.08 -26.84 -15.72
C TRP A 294 3.12 -26.01 -17.01
N VAL A 295 4.31 -25.73 -17.56
CA VAL A 295 4.48 -25.04 -18.83
C VAL A 295 3.85 -25.82 -19.99
N ALA A 296 4.10 -27.13 -20.06
CA ALA A 296 3.54 -27.99 -21.11
C ALA A 296 2.00 -27.96 -21.11
N ALA A 297 1.38 -28.06 -19.92
CA ALA A 297 -0.08 -28.00 -19.78
C ALA A 297 -0.69 -26.64 -20.19
N ARG A 298 0.11 -25.56 -20.25
CA ARG A 298 -0.31 -24.25 -20.74
C ARG A 298 -0.13 -24.09 -22.24
N THR A 299 0.89 -24.69 -22.84
CA THR A 299 1.08 -24.66 -24.30
C THR A 299 -0.14 -25.22 -25.04
N ASP A 300 -0.82 -26.20 -24.46
CA ASP A 300 -2.07 -26.76 -24.98
C ASP A 300 -3.29 -25.81 -24.85
N LYS A 301 -3.21 -24.80 -23.98
CA LYS A 301 -4.29 -23.84 -23.67
C LYS A 301 -4.08 -22.43 -24.26
N ALA A 302 -2.87 -22.10 -24.72
CA ALA A 302 -2.39 -20.71 -24.78
C ALA A 302 -2.54 -19.95 -26.13
N THR A 303 -3.39 -20.34 -27.07
CA THR A 303 -3.42 -19.62 -28.37
C THR A 303 -4.44 -18.47 -28.47
N GLU A 304 -5.51 -18.40 -27.66
CA GLU A 304 -6.53 -17.33 -27.82
C GLU A 304 -7.19 -16.82 -26.52
N GLN A 305 -6.80 -17.30 -25.34
CA GLN A 305 -7.57 -17.09 -24.10
C GLN A 305 -7.44 -15.70 -23.46
N TYR A 306 -6.28 -15.03 -23.53
CA TYR A 306 -6.06 -13.76 -22.80
C TYR A 306 -6.99 -12.60 -23.21
N SER A 307 -7.57 -12.65 -24.41
CA SER A 307 -8.41 -11.56 -24.92
C SER A 307 -9.91 -11.77 -24.67
N ASN A 308 -10.36 -13.01 -24.42
CA ASN A 308 -11.78 -13.41 -24.46
C ASN A 308 -12.29 -14.05 -23.15
N THR A 309 -11.63 -13.80 -22.02
CA THR A 309 -12.00 -14.45 -20.76
C THR A 309 -13.34 -13.92 -20.22
N PRO A 310 -14.33 -14.78 -19.91
CA PRO A 310 -15.68 -14.35 -19.53
C PRO A 310 -15.76 -13.65 -18.17
N LYS A 311 -14.77 -13.83 -17.28
CA LYS A 311 -14.71 -13.18 -15.96
C LYS A 311 -13.80 -11.95 -15.93
N ARG A 312 -13.50 -11.36 -17.08
CA ARG A 312 -12.59 -10.21 -17.16
C ARG A 312 -13.12 -9.04 -16.35
N LEU A 313 -12.27 -8.52 -15.47
CA LEU A 313 -12.61 -7.37 -14.65
C LEU A 313 -12.60 -6.09 -15.49
N THR A 314 -13.47 -5.15 -15.16
CA THR A 314 -13.51 -3.82 -15.77
C THR A 314 -13.51 -2.75 -14.68
N TRP A 315 -12.95 -1.59 -15.01
CA TRP A 315 -12.94 -0.43 -14.12
C TRP A 315 -12.86 0.86 -14.95
N PRO A 316 -13.31 1.99 -14.39
CA PRO A 316 -13.28 3.26 -15.07
C PRO A 316 -11.84 3.72 -15.38
N ASN A 317 -11.70 4.50 -16.45
CA ASN A 317 -10.49 5.26 -16.72
C ASN A 317 -10.19 6.22 -15.56
N LEU A 318 -8.90 6.56 -15.39
CA LEU A 318 -8.49 7.57 -14.43
C LEU A 318 -9.28 8.88 -14.70
N PRO A 319 -10.02 9.42 -13.72
CA PRO A 319 -10.78 10.64 -13.91
C PRO A 319 -9.86 11.85 -14.08
N THR A 320 -10.29 12.81 -14.88
CA THR A 320 -9.63 14.12 -14.97
C THR A 320 -10.06 14.96 -13.77
N PRO A 321 -9.12 15.47 -12.94
CA PRO A 321 -9.47 16.33 -11.81
C PRO A 321 -10.24 17.58 -12.27
N PRO A 322 -11.30 18.02 -11.56
CA PRO A 322 -12.06 19.21 -11.94
C PRO A 322 -11.19 20.47 -11.98
N ASP A 323 -10.19 20.55 -11.09
CA ASP A 323 -9.21 21.63 -11.05
C ASP A 323 -8.46 21.81 -12.37
N TYR A 324 -8.33 20.76 -13.19
CA TYR A 324 -7.61 20.85 -14.45
C TYR A 324 -8.34 21.71 -15.48
N ASN A 325 -9.64 21.96 -15.29
CA ASN A 325 -10.42 22.82 -16.19
C ASN A 325 -10.23 24.33 -15.90
N VAL A 326 -9.63 24.71 -14.76
CA VAL A 326 -9.42 26.12 -14.41
C VAL A 326 -8.20 26.68 -15.17
N PRO A 327 -8.35 27.68 -16.06
CA PRO A 327 -7.21 28.25 -16.77
C PRO A 327 -6.23 28.94 -15.82
N PHE A 328 -4.94 28.81 -16.10
CA PHE A 328 -3.88 29.57 -15.42
C PHE A 328 -2.91 30.17 -16.44
N GLU A 329 -2.31 31.28 -16.05
CA GLU A 329 -1.27 31.96 -16.83
C GLU A 329 0.04 31.16 -16.74
N LEU A 330 0.56 30.75 -17.89
CA LEU A 330 1.83 30.03 -18.01
C LEU A 330 3.01 31.00 -18.18
N GLY A 331 2.74 32.18 -18.73
CA GLY A 331 3.71 33.23 -19.00
C GLY A 331 3.20 34.18 -20.09
N VAL A 332 4.12 34.99 -20.61
CA VAL A 332 3.84 35.99 -21.65
C VAL A 332 4.72 35.68 -22.85
N THR A 333 4.21 35.81 -24.08
CA THR A 333 5.00 35.67 -25.31
C THR A 333 5.99 36.83 -25.48
N GLU A 334 6.91 36.72 -26.44
CA GLU A 334 7.84 37.81 -26.77
C GLU A 334 7.11 39.09 -27.22
N GLU A 335 5.90 38.95 -27.75
CA GLU A 335 5.01 40.03 -28.19
C GLU A 335 4.14 40.62 -27.07
N GLY A 336 4.23 40.10 -25.84
CA GLY A 336 3.47 40.61 -24.70
C GLY A 336 2.10 39.96 -24.48
N GLU A 337 1.77 38.87 -25.19
CA GLU A 337 0.47 38.18 -25.03
C GLU A 337 0.52 37.15 -23.91
N THR A 338 -0.49 37.15 -23.02
CA THR A 338 -0.61 36.14 -21.95
C THR A 338 -0.96 34.77 -22.52
N VAL A 339 -0.12 33.78 -22.21
CA VAL A 339 -0.35 32.38 -22.56
C VAL A 339 -1.16 31.70 -21.46
N TRP A 340 -2.37 31.28 -21.80
CA TRP A 340 -3.26 30.54 -20.92
C TRP A 340 -3.17 29.04 -21.14
N ARG A 341 -3.22 28.26 -20.05
CA ARG A 341 -3.21 26.80 -20.09
C ARG A 341 -4.23 26.21 -19.11
N THR A 342 -4.79 25.06 -19.47
CA THR A 342 -5.55 24.18 -18.58
C THR A 342 -4.77 22.88 -18.35
N GLY A 343 -5.06 22.17 -17.26
CA GLY A 343 -4.42 20.90 -16.88
C GLY A 343 -3.67 20.94 -15.55
N GLY A 344 -2.75 19.99 -15.39
CA GLY A 344 -1.87 19.91 -14.24
C GLY A 344 -1.00 21.16 -14.11
N ARG A 345 -0.84 21.63 -12.88
CA ARG A 345 -0.10 22.86 -12.55
C ARG A 345 0.79 22.61 -11.34
N SER A 346 1.85 23.42 -11.21
CA SER A 346 2.69 23.35 -10.01
C SER A 346 1.91 23.77 -8.77
N ARG A 347 2.30 23.24 -7.60
CA ARG A 347 1.79 23.68 -6.29
C ARG A 347 1.85 25.21 -6.13
N ARG A 348 2.90 25.85 -6.64
CA ARG A 348 3.05 27.31 -6.57
C ARG A 348 1.91 28.03 -7.30
N ILE A 349 1.63 27.63 -8.54
CA ILE A 349 0.55 28.23 -9.34
C ILE A 349 -0.82 27.94 -8.71
N ALA A 350 -1.03 26.73 -8.19
CA ALA A 350 -2.28 26.40 -7.51
C ALA A 350 -2.51 27.30 -6.28
N LEU A 351 -1.49 27.51 -5.45
CA LEU A 351 -1.56 28.42 -4.30
C LEU A 351 -1.76 29.89 -4.72
N GLU A 352 -1.09 30.37 -5.77
CA GLU A 352 -1.29 31.73 -6.34
C GLU A 352 -2.72 31.96 -6.86
N LYS A 353 -3.45 30.88 -7.19
CA LYS A 353 -4.85 30.91 -7.63
C LYS A 353 -5.83 30.52 -6.52
N GLU A 354 -5.38 30.53 -5.27
CA GLU A 354 -6.20 30.20 -4.09
C GLU A 354 -6.82 28.79 -4.17
N GLN A 355 -6.22 27.88 -4.93
CA GLN A 355 -6.65 26.49 -5.00
C GLN A 355 -6.11 25.72 -3.81
N TYR A 356 -6.94 24.83 -3.27
CA TYR A 356 -6.52 23.91 -2.22
C TYR A 356 -5.37 23.03 -2.72
N CYS A 357 -4.34 22.94 -1.90
CA CYS A 357 -3.19 22.08 -2.15
C CYS A 357 -2.97 21.23 -0.90
N PHE A 358 -3.29 19.94 -1.00
CA PHE A 358 -2.97 18.98 0.05
C PHE A 358 -1.46 18.98 0.32
N ARG A 359 -1.07 19.29 1.56
CA ARG A 359 0.33 19.38 1.97
C ARG A 359 0.75 18.10 2.67
N TRP A 360 1.06 17.06 1.90
CA TRP A 360 1.72 15.88 2.44
C TRP A 360 3.23 16.10 2.48
N VAL A 361 3.79 16.25 3.69
CA VAL A 361 5.23 16.40 3.89
C VAL A 361 5.73 15.19 4.66
N ARG A 362 6.50 14.31 4.01
CA ARG A 362 7.18 13.21 4.69
C ARG A 362 8.44 13.74 5.39
N PRO A 363 8.58 13.60 6.71
CA PRO A 363 9.82 13.94 7.38
C PRO A 363 10.94 12.94 7.00
N PRO A 364 12.21 13.28 7.23
CA PRO A 364 13.33 12.38 6.93
C PRO A 364 13.27 11.08 7.75
N GLN A 365 13.56 9.93 7.11
CA GLN A 365 13.54 8.60 7.76
C GLN A 365 14.44 8.51 9.00
N SER A 366 15.50 9.34 9.06
CA SER A 366 16.39 9.44 10.23
C SER A 366 15.69 9.93 11.50
N ARG A 367 14.52 10.56 11.40
CA ARG A 367 13.70 10.96 12.55
C ARG A 367 12.91 9.79 13.14
N LEU A 368 12.51 8.82 12.33
CA LEU A 368 11.83 7.58 12.77
C LEU A 368 12.78 6.66 13.55
N MET A 369 14.03 6.51 13.08
CA MET A 369 15.04 5.66 13.76
C MET A 369 15.44 6.19 15.15
N LYS A 370 15.43 7.51 15.36
CA LYS A 370 15.70 8.11 16.68
C LYS A 370 14.63 7.75 17.71
N LYS A 371 13.39 7.53 17.27
CA LYS A 371 12.27 7.10 18.12
C LYS A 371 12.52 5.66 18.60
N ALA A 372 12.85 4.74 17.69
CA ALA A 372 13.16 3.35 18.03
C ALA A 372 14.37 3.18 18.97
N GLN A 373 15.37 4.05 18.88
CA GLN A 373 16.53 4.05 19.79
C GLN A 373 16.24 4.67 21.16
N ASN A 374 15.26 5.57 21.27
CA ASN A 374 14.84 6.16 22.53
C ASN A 374 13.73 5.35 23.24
N SER A 375 13.17 4.35 22.56
CA SER A 375 12.19 3.38 23.08
C SER A 375 12.82 2.06 23.56
N MET A 376 14.15 1.93 23.48
CA MET A 376 14.95 0.88 24.14
C MET A 376 15.69 1.48 25.32
#